data_AF-A0A3A9A7Z6-F1
#
_entry.id   AF-A0A3A9A7Z6-F1
#
_cell.length_a   1.000
_cell.length_b   1.000
_cell.length_c   1.000
_cell.angle_alpha   90.00
_cell.angle_beta   90.00
_cell.angle_gamma   90.00
#
_symmetry.space_group_name_H-M   'P 1'
#
loop_
_entity.id
_entity.type
_entity.pdbx_description
1 polymer ?
#
loop_
_entity_poly.entity_id
_entity_poly.type
_entity_poly.pdbx_seq_one_letter_code
_entity_poly.pdbx_strand_id
1 'polypeptide(L)'
;MDETNYFQNALSGFVTEAACGGAVRHLTDIGYTLDQIVDRLDYPAPRAKVQRIMMTYLYESRVLLLEEPSAELFAPKEQFVQEQGGYGRRSFRKTIIDYKGQNNMTNAADLTVASQWEKAVQTQDILWKESAYNPKRDGKLTELLHRKCEKSGEAYSYISCPFRGLINDQFSQNGKREQGGQCEPGGASAVWEKMSCLNSRQREYLQGIRWERHVVYHRLNRRMLEIIGKLYEAGAYSGACFFVTEQEKLTIPAR
;
A
#
# COMPACT_ATOMS: atom_id res chain seq x y z
N MET A 1 -25.98 15.65 17.22
CA MET A 1 -24.82 15.95 16.35
C MET A 1 -25.02 17.36 15.82
N ASP A 2 -24.00 18.19 15.87
CA ASP A 2 -24.09 19.58 15.40
C ASP A 2 -23.84 19.63 13.89
N GLU A 3 -24.91 19.80 13.12
CA GLU A 3 -24.89 19.79 11.64
C GLU A 3 -23.93 20.83 11.05
N THR A 4 -23.77 21.98 11.72
CA THR A 4 -22.89 23.07 11.28
C THR A 4 -21.44 22.61 11.27
N ASN A 5 -21.01 21.93 12.33
CA ASN A 5 -19.67 21.37 12.45
C ASN A 5 -19.42 20.24 11.45
N TYR A 6 -20.42 19.42 11.15
CA TYR A 6 -20.31 18.38 10.12
C TYR A 6 -20.09 18.99 8.73
N PHE A 7 -20.90 19.98 8.35
CA PHE A 7 -20.80 20.64 7.05
C PHE A 7 -19.45 21.36 6.87
N GLN A 8 -19.01 22.12 7.87
CA GLN A 8 -17.71 22.81 7.82
C GLN A 8 -16.55 21.81 7.67
N ASN A 9 -16.61 20.68 8.37
CA ASN A 9 -15.61 19.63 8.25
C ASN A 9 -15.61 18.98 6.86
N ALA A 10 -16.78 18.66 6.33
CA ALA A 10 -16.93 18.09 4.98
C ALA A 10 -16.42 19.07 3.91
N LEU A 11 -16.81 20.34 4.01
CA LEU A 11 -16.37 21.40 3.09
C LEU A 11 -14.86 21.59 3.16
N SER A 12 -14.26 21.68 4.35
CA SER A 12 -12.80 21.85 4.44
C SER A 12 -12.04 20.59 4.01
N GLY A 13 -12.65 19.41 4.09
CA GLY A 13 -12.13 18.18 3.49
C GLY A 13 -12.12 18.26 1.97
N PHE A 14 -13.26 18.62 1.38
CA PHE A 14 -13.42 18.80 -0.07
C PHE A 14 -12.46 19.84 -0.64
N VAL A 15 -12.34 21.02 -0.01
CA VAL A 15 -11.41 22.07 -0.45
C VAL A 15 -9.96 21.58 -0.43
N THR A 16 -9.56 20.81 0.58
CA THR A 16 -8.19 20.28 0.65
C THR A 16 -7.93 19.26 -0.47
N GLU A 17 -8.90 18.39 -0.73
CA GLU A 17 -8.83 17.42 -1.83
C GLU A 17 -8.72 18.11 -3.19
N ALA A 18 -9.54 19.14 -3.43
CA ALA A 18 -9.52 19.91 -4.67
C ALA A 18 -8.24 20.74 -4.85
N ALA A 19 -7.71 21.33 -3.76
CA ALA A 19 -6.56 22.22 -3.82
C ALA A 19 -5.23 21.47 -3.97
N CYS A 20 -5.03 20.38 -3.21
CA CYS A 20 -3.74 19.69 -3.16
C CYS A 20 -3.81 18.17 -3.31
N GLY A 21 -4.99 17.58 -3.49
CA GLY A 21 -5.15 16.12 -3.57
C GLY A 21 -4.36 15.48 -4.72
N GLY A 22 -4.33 16.12 -5.90
CA GLY A 22 -3.52 15.64 -7.03
C GLY A 22 -2.02 15.65 -6.73
N ALA A 23 -1.52 16.72 -6.11
CA ALA A 23 -0.12 16.85 -5.73
C ALA A 23 0.30 15.80 -4.70
N VAL A 24 -0.55 15.54 -3.69
CA VAL A 24 -0.29 14.49 -2.67
C VAL A 24 -0.13 13.12 -3.32
N ARG A 25 -1.02 12.74 -4.26
CA ARG A 25 -0.91 11.46 -4.98
C ARG A 25 0.37 11.36 -5.80
N HIS A 26 0.65 12.39 -6.59
CA HIS A 26 1.85 12.44 -7.43
C HIS A 26 3.14 12.34 -6.62
N LEU A 27 3.25 13.09 -5.53
CA LEU A 27 4.42 13.02 -4.63
C LEU A 27 4.50 11.66 -3.93
N THR A 28 3.38 11.02 -3.65
CA THR A 28 3.35 9.65 -3.11
C THR A 28 3.90 8.64 -4.12
N ASP A 29 3.55 8.75 -5.40
CA ASP A 29 4.08 7.88 -6.47
C ASP A 29 5.59 8.03 -6.67
N ILE A 30 6.11 9.25 -6.57
CA ILE A 30 7.56 9.52 -6.59
C ILE A 30 8.26 8.96 -5.33
N GLY A 31 7.49 8.64 -4.29
CA GLY A 31 7.99 8.11 -3.04
C GLY A 31 8.46 9.19 -2.07
N TYR A 32 7.77 10.31 -1.95
CA TYR A 32 7.97 11.19 -0.80
C TYR A 32 7.41 10.57 0.50
N THR A 33 7.99 10.93 1.64
CA THR A 33 7.41 10.60 2.96
C THR A 33 6.31 11.59 3.30
N LEU A 34 5.43 11.27 4.26
CA LEU A 34 4.34 12.17 4.65
C LEU A 34 4.84 13.56 5.01
N ASP A 35 5.91 13.63 5.80
CA ASP A 35 6.48 14.92 6.25
C ASP A 35 7.07 15.69 5.07
N GLN A 36 7.78 15.02 4.15
CA GLN A 36 8.26 15.65 2.92
C GLN A 36 7.14 16.12 1.98
N ILE A 37 6.01 15.42 1.95
CA ILE A 37 4.84 15.85 1.18
C ILE A 37 4.32 17.15 1.77
N VAL A 38 4.07 17.18 3.09
CA VAL A 38 3.54 18.38 3.79
C VAL A 38 4.44 19.59 3.54
N ASP A 39 5.76 19.42 3.64
CA ASP A 39 6.73 20.52 3.45
C ASP A 39 6.78 21.07 2.02
N ARG A 40 6.30 20.32 1.03
CA ARG A 40 6.38 20.68 -0.40
C ARG A 40 5.07 21.14 -1.01
N LEU A 41 3.97 21.07 -0.27
CA LEU A 41 2.70 21.58 -0.77
C LEU A 41 2.70 23.11 -0.73
N ASP A 42 2.42 23.73 -1.88
CA ASP A 42 2.20 25.18 -1.95
C ASP A 42 0.96 25.60 -1.15
N TYR A 43 -0.03 24.70 -1.04
CA TYR A 43 -1.22 24.90 -0.23
C TYR A 43 -0.97 24.40 1.21
N PRO A 44 -1.16 25.25 2.25
CA PRO A 44 -0.91 24.88 3.64
C PRO A 44 -2.02 23.93 4.16
N ALA A 45 -1.85 22.65 3.89
CA ALA A 45 -2.74 21.59 4.35
C ALA A 45 -2.28 21.03 5.70
N PRO A 46 -3.17 20.85 6.70
CA PRO A 46 -2.83 20.17 7.93
C PRO A 46 -2.32 18.74 7.67
N ARG A 47 -1.23 18.34 8.35
CA ARG A 47 -0.62 17.00 8.24
C ARG A 47 -1.63 15.86 8.28
N ALA A 48 -2.63 15.93 9.18
CA ALA A 48 -3.66 14.91 9.30
C ALA A 48 -4.55 14.77 8.06
N LYS A 49 -4.81 15.86 7.33
CA LYS A 49 -5.57 15.82 6.07
C LYS A 49 -4.72 15.26 4.94
N VAL A 50 -3.47 15.70 4.82
CA VAL A 50 -2.52 15.15 3.86
C VAL A 50 -2.34 13.65 4.06
N GLN A 51 -2.18 13.21 5.31
CA GLN A 51 -2.09 11.79 5.66
C GLN A 51 -3.35 11.03 5.24
N ARG A 52 -4.55 11.60 5.43
CA ARG A 52 -5.80 10.97 5.00
C ARG A 52 -5.82 10.76 3.49
N ILE A 53 -5.53 11.80 2.72
CA ILE A 53 -5.50 11.74 1.24
C ILE A 53 -4.47 10.70 0.78
N MET A 54 -3.26 10.73 1.36
CA MET A 54 -2.20 9.77 1.07
C MET A 54 -2.64 8.34 1.39
N MET A 55 -3.23 8.09 2.57
CA MET A 55 -3.67 6.75 2.96
C MET A 55 -4.80 6.23 2.06
N THR A 56 -5.81 7.05 1.77
CA THR A 56 -6.88 6.72 0.83
C THR A 56 -6.27 6.32 -0.52
N TYR A 57 -5.33 7.11 -1.02
CA TYR A 57 -4.64 6.80 -2.27
C TYR A 57 -3.82 5.50 -2.22
N LEU A 58 -3.09 5.22 -1.13
CA LEU A 58 -2.31 3.98 -1.00
C LEU A 58 -3.19 2.73 -1.03
N TYR A 59 -4.42 2.79 -0.48
CA TYR A 59 -5.39 1.70 -0.58
C TYR A 59 -6.02 1.60 -1.97
N GLU A 60 -6.40 2.72 -2.59
CA GLU A 60 -6.97 2.77 -3.93
C GLU A 60 -5.99 2.27 -5.01
N SER A 61 -4.73 2.70 -4.92
CA SER A 61 -3.60 2.27 -5.77
C SER A 61 -3.04 0.89 -5.40
N ARG A 62 -3.69 0.18 -4.48
CA ARG A 62 -3.33 -1.17 -4.02
C ARG A 62 -1.87 -1.30 -3.56
N VAL A 63 -1.23 -0.20 -3.16
CA VAL A 63 0.07 -0.23 -2.49
C VAL A 63 -0.09 -0.85 -1.11
N LEU A 64 -1.23 -0.60 -0.45
CA LEU A 64 -1.63 -1.22 0.80
C LEU A 64 -2.92 -2.02 0.64
N LEU A 65 -3.00 -3.17 1.31
CA LEU A 65 -4.21 -3.97 1.44
C LEU A 65 -4.47 -4.28 2.92
N LEU A 66 -5.75 -4.28 3.30
CA LEU A 66 -6.19 -4.64 4.65
C LEU A 66 -6.38 -6.15 4.84
N GLU A 67 -6.44 -6.89 3.74
CA GLU A 67 -6.71 -8.32 3.70
C GLU A 67 -5.69 -9.01 2.79
N GLU A 68 -5.54 -10.32 2.95
CA GLU A 68 -4.62 -11.09 2.12
C GLU A 68 -4.95 -10.91 0.64
N PRO A 69 -3.93 -10.85 -0.23
CA PRO A 69 -4.17 -10.65 -1.66
C PRO A 69 -4.96 -11.82 -2.24
N SER A 70 -6.18 -11.59 -2.73
CA SER A 70 -7.04 -12.61 -3.33
C SER A 70 -7.10 -12.50 -4.86
N ALA A 71 -7.54 -13.56 -5.54
CA ALA A 71 -7.64 -13.57 -7.01
C ALA A 71 -8.61 -12.48 -7.52
N GLU A 72 -9.67 -12.18 -6.77
CA GLU A 72 -10.66 -11.17 -7.10
C GLU A 72 -10.07 -9.76 -7.18
N LEU A 73 -9.05 -9.46 -6.37
CA LEU A 73 -8.40 -8.14 -6.41
C LEU A 73 -7.76 -7.83 -7.76
N PHE A 74 -7.36 -8.88 -8.49
CA PHE A 74 -6.68 -8.80 -9.77
C PHE A 74 -7.54 -9.28 -10.94
N ALA A 75 -8.81 -9.59 -10.69
CA ALA A 75 -9.76 -9.90 -11.73
C ALA A 75 -9.95 -8.65 -12.64
N PRO A 76 -9.91 -8.80 -13.96
CA PRO A 76 -10.08 -7.67 -14.87
C PRO A 76 -11.45 -7.02 -14.65
N LYS A 77 -11.47 -5.70 -14.53
CA LYS A 77 -12.72 -4.95 -14.35
C LYS A 77 -13.21 -4.41 -15.68
N GLU A 78 -14.45 -4.69 -15.99
CA GLU A 78 -15.12 -4.11 -17.16
C GLU A 78 -15.56 -2.68 -16.83
N GLN A 79 -15.06 -1.70 -17.59
CA GLN A 79 -15.49 -0.31 -17.49
C GLN A 79 -16.07 0.15 -18.82
N PHE A 80 -17.25 0.76 -18.77
CA PHE A 80 -17.86 1.40 -19.92
C PHE A 80 -17.45 2.88 -19.95
N VAL A 81 -16.73 3.27 -21.00
CA VAL A 81 -16.37 4.68 -21.24
C VAL A 81 -17.38 5.26 -22.23
N GLN A 82 -17.99 6.38 -21.87
CA GLN A 82 -18.87 7.11 -22.76
C GLN A 82 -18.04 7.94 -23.73
N GLU A 83 -18.19 7.70 -25.03
CA GLU A 83 -17.59 8.46 -26.11
C GLU A 83 -18.65 9.33 -26.79
N GLN A 84 -18.26 10.53 -27.22
CA GLN A 84 -19.10 11.43 -27.98
C GLN A 84 -18.49 11.64 -29.36
N GLY A 85 -19.18 11.18 -30.40
CA GLY A 85 -18.73 11.33 -31.79
C GLY A 85 -18.93 12.75 -32.32
N GLY A 86 -18.37 13.03 -33.52
CA GLY A 86 -18.39 14.36 -34.16
C GLY A 86 -19.78 14.96 -34.44
N TYR A 87 -20.85 14.15 -34.37
CA TYR A 87 -22.24 14.61 -34.51
C TYR A 87 -23.01 14.62 -33.17
N GLY A 88 -22.32 14.55 -32.03
CA GLY A 88 -22.96 14.50 -30.71
C GLY A 88 -23.59 13.15 -30.35
N ARG A 89 -23.45 12.13 -31.20
CA ARG A 89 -23.90 10.76 -30.91
C ARG A 89 -23.08 10.19 -29.74
N ARG A 90 -23.78 9.73 -28.71
CA ARG A 90 -23.19 9.07 -27.53
C ARG A 90 -23.09 7.56 -27.79
N SER A 91 -21.92 6.98 -27.61
CA SER A 91 -21.67 5.54 -27.65
C SER A 91 -20.92 5.10 -26.40
N PHE A 92 -21.07 3.84 -26.00
CA PHE A 92 -20.30 3.26 -24.91
C PHE A 92 -19.25 2.30 -25.46
N ARG A 93 -18.00 2.51 -25.08
CA ARG A 93 -16.92 1.57 -25.35
C ARG A 93 -16.66 0.74 -24.10
N LYS A 94 -16.83 -0.58 -24.21
CA LYS A 94 -16.40 -1.53 -23.17
C LYS A 94 -14.88 -1.59 -23.19
N THR A 95 -14.26 -1.24 -22.07
CA THR A 95 -12.81 -1.33 -21.87
C THR A 95 -12.56 -2.31 -20.72
N ILE A 96 -11.61 -3.22 -20.90
CA ILE A 96 -11.16 -4.11 -19.83
C ILE A 96 -9.99 -3.41 -19.15
N ILE A 97 -10.15 -3.01 -17.90
CA ILE A 97 -9.02 -2.55 -17.08
C ILE A 97 -8.37 -3.78 -16.49
N ASP A 98 -7.25 -4.20 -17.08
CA ASP A 98 -6.27 -5.05 -16.41
C ASP A 98 -5.33 -4.15 -15.60
N TYR A 99 -4.97 -4.59 -14.40
CA TYR A 99 -4.02 -3.90 -13.52
C TYR A 99 -2.61 -3.82 -14.14
N LYS A 100 -2.31 -4.64 -15.16
CA LYS A 100 -1.10 -4.48 -16.00
C LYS A 100 -1.05 -3.14 -16.75
N GLY A 101 -2.19 -2.52 -17.05
CA GLY A 101 -2.29 -1.35 -17.92
C GLY A 101 -2.19 0.01 -17.21
N GLN A 102 -2.31 0.07 -15.88
CA GLN A 102 -2.36 1.35 -15.15
C GLN A 102 -1.02 2.10 -15.11
N ASN A 103 0.10 1.47 -15.50
CA ASN A 103 1.42 2.11 -15.54
C ASN A 103 1.89 2.50 -16.95
N ASN A 104 1.12 2.21 -18.01
CA ASN A 104 1.49 2.57 -19.38
C ASN A 104 0.51 3.62 -19.93
N MET A 105 0.66 4.87 -19.48
CA MET A 105 0.10 6.03 -20.20
C MET A 105 1.02 6.45 -21.35
N THR A 106 1.53 5.48 -22.12
CA THR A 106 2.12 5.66 -23.46
C THR A 106 2.43 4.27 -23.97
N ASN A 107 1.56 3.76 -24.84
CA ASN A 107 1.85 2.94 -26.03
C ASN A 107 0.61 2.11 -26.35
N ALA A 108 -0.03 2.47 -27.45
CA ALA A 108 -1.01 1.64 -28.10
C ALA A 108 -0.29 0.37 -28.61
N ALA A 109 -0.55 -0.78 -28.00
CA ALA A 109 -0.19 -2.07 -28.56
C ALA A 109 -1.19 -3.15 -28.12
N ASP A 110 -1.89 -3.66 -29.12
CA ASP A 110 -2.56 -4.95 -29.27
C ASP A 110 -3.46 -5.50 -28.16
N LEU A 111 -4.76 -5.38 -28.44
CA LEU A 111 -5.90 -5.99 -27.75
C LEU A 111 -6.11 -7.48 -28.09
N THR A 112 -5.07 -8.22 -28.48
CA THR A 112 -5.22 -9.57 -29.07
C THR A 112 -4.70 -10.68 -28.15
N VAL A 113 -5.00 -10.62 -26.84
CA VAL A 113 -4.84 -11.76 -25.91
C VAL A 113 -6.08 -11.99 -25.03
N ALA A 114 -7.15 -11.20 -25.20
CA ALA A 114 -8.30 -11.21 -24.29
C ALA A 114 -9.27 -12.40 -24.46
N SER A 115 -9.08 -13.28 -25.45
CA SER A 115 -10.08 -14.31 -25.79
C SER A 115 -9.94 -15.65 -25.07
N GLN A 116 -9.08 -15.79 -24.05
CA GLN A 116 -8.85 -17.09 -23.40
C GLN A 116 -9.30 -17.22 -21.94
N TRP A 117 -9.75 -16.13 -21.28
CA TRP A 117 -10.03 -16.18 -19.83
C TRP A 117 -11.51 -16.04 -19.45
N GLU A 118 -12.43 -15.97 -20.42
CA GLU A 118 -13.89 -15.82 -20.20
C GLU A 118 -14.59 -17.07 -19.59
N LYS A 119 -13.85 -18.08 -19.12
CA LYS A 119 -14.44 -19.27 -18.47
C LYS A 119 -13.77 -19.61 -17.15
N ALA A 120 -13.94 -18.75 -16.14
CA ALA A 120 -14.03 -19.14 -14.73
C ALA A 120 -14.19 -17.90 -13.83
N VAL A 121 -15.39 -17.30 -13.78
CA VAL A 121 -15.79 -16.57 -12.57
C VAL A 121 -16.42 -17.61 -11.64
N GLN A 122 -15.56 -18.42 -11.04
CA GLN A 122 -15.85 -19.12 -9.80
C GLN A 122 -15.00 -18.44 -8.74
N THR A 123 -15.61 -18.11 -7.61
CA THR A 123 -14.97 -17.61 -6.40
C THR A 123 -13.86 -18.60 -6.00
N GLN A 124 -12.65 -18.38 -6.51
CA GLN A 124 -11.50 -19.22 -6.21
C GLN A 124 -10.59 -18.43 -5.29
N ASP A 125 -10.66 -18.77 -4.01
CA ASP A 125 -9.57 -18.54 -3.10
C ASP A 125 -8.28 -19.05 -3.76
N ILE A 126 -7.22 -18.24 -3.72
CA ILE A 126 -5.93 -18.64 -4.28
C ILE A 126 -5.44 -19.84 -3.47
N LEU A 127 -5.26 -20.99 -4.15
CA LEU A 127 -4.60 -22.14 -3.54
C LEU A 127 -3.09 -21.87 -3.51
N TRP A 128 -2.61 -21.40 -2.36
CA TRP A 128 -1.21 -21.05 -2.21
C TRP A 128 -0.29 -22.28 -2.20
N LYS A 129 0.74 -22.24 -3.03
CA LYS A 129 1.94 -23.07 -2.87
C LYS A 129 2.76 -22.48 -1.74
N GLU A 130 2.63 -23.05 -0.55
CA GLU A 130 3.36 -22.58 0.61
C GLU A 130 4.82 -23.07 0.59
N SER A 131 5.75 -22.15 0.77
CA SER A 131 7.17 -22.43 0.90
C SER A 131 7.72 -21.63 2.09
N ALA A 132 8.77 -22.16 2.74
CA ALA A 132 9.47 -21.46 3.81
C ALA A 132 10.84 -21.00 3.33
N TYR A 133 11.16 -19.74 3.61
CA TYR A 133 12.47 -19.17 3.35
C TYR A 133 13.53 -19.80 4.25
N ASN A 134 14.64 -20.24 3.65
CA ASN A 134 15.79 -20.77 4.37
C ASN A 134 17.07 -20.07 3.90
N PRO A 135 17.75 -19.29 4.78
CA PRO A 135 18.97 -18.58 4.42
C PRO A 135 20.09 -19.46 3.83
N LYS A 136 20.18 -20.74 4.22
CA LYS A 136 21.21 -21.67 3.71
C LYS A 136 20.92 -22.14 2.29
N ARG A 137 19.66 -22.26 1.91
CA ARG A 137 19.23 -22.75 0.59
C ARG A 137 19.02 -21.60 -0.39
N ASP A 138 18.40 -20.52 0.08
CA ASP A 138 17.84 -19.47 -0.77
C ASP A 138 18.73 -18.22 -0.86
N GLY A 139 19.83 -18.16 -0.10
CA GLY A 139 20.77 -17.04 -0.11
C GLY A 139 20.28 -15.85 0.73
N LYS A 140 20.57 -14.63 0.29
CA LYS A 140 20.08 -13.42 0.98
C LYS A 140 18.61 -13.18 0.65
N LEU A 141 17.83 -12.78 1.67
CA LEU A 141 16.40 -12.55 1.53
C LEU A 141 16.09 -11.48 0.48
N THR A 142 16.85 -10.38 0.46
CA THR A 142 16.67 -9.29 -0.51
C THR A 142 16.84 -9.74 -1.95
N GLU A 143 17.86 -10.56 -2.22
CA GLU A 143 18.14 -11.12 -3.55
C GLU A 143 17.04 -12.09 -3.99
N LEU A 144 16.57 -12.95 -3.09
CA LEU A 144 15.46 -13.86 -3.36
C LEU A 144 14.17 -13.09 -3.68
N LEU A 145 13.80 -12.12 -2.85
CA LEU A 145 12.60 -11.32 -3.03
C LEU A 145 12.67 -10.51 -4.32
N HIS A 146 13.83 -9.92 -4.64
CA HIS A 146 14.02 -9.19 -5.89
C HIS A 146 13.76 -10.09 -7.10
N ARG A 147 14.37 -11.28 -7.13
CA ARG A 147 14.18 -12.26 -8.21
C ARG A 147 12.73 -12.71 -8.35
N LYS A 148 12.01 -12.89 -7.24
CA LYS A 148 10.58 -13.26 -7.28
C LYS A 148 9.70 -12.10 -7.75
N CYS A 149 10.00 -10.87 -7.32
CA CYS A 149 9.34 -9.66 -7.80
C CYS A 149 9.53 -9.43 -9.30
N GLU A 150 10.73 -9.70 -9.85
CA GLU A 150 10.97 -9.58 -11.29
C GLU A 150 10.14 -10.59 -12.10
N LYS A 151 9.89 -11.78 -11.55
CA LYS A 151 9.08 -12.82 -12.23
C LYS A 151 7.59 -12.57 -12.14
N SER A 152 7.09 -12.22 -10.95
CA SER A 152 5.66 -12.01 -10.70
C SER A 152 5.20 -10.58 -11.06
N GLY A 153 6.13 -9.63 -11.12
CA GLY A 153 5.85 -8.21 -11.22
C GLY A 153 5.56 -7.58 -9.86
N GLU A 154 5.99 -6.32 -9.69
CA GLU A 154 5.78 -5.57 -8.44
C GLU A 154 4.29 -5.45 -8.09
N ALA A 155 3.42 -5.25 -9.08
CA ALA A 155 1.97 -5.07 -8.91
C ALA A 155 1.25 -6.26 -8.27
N TYR A 156 1.86 -7.45 -8.34
CA TYR A 156 1.28 -8.73 -7.90
C TYR A 156 2.08 -9.36 -6.74
N SER A 157 3.06 -8.63 -6.21
CA SER A 157 3.93 -9.09 -5.13
C SER A 157 3.63 -8.29 -3.87
N TYR A 158 3.27 -8.98 -2.79
CA TYR A 158 2.87 -8.35 -1.53
C TYR A 158 3.62 -8.96 -0.34
N ILE A 159 3.75 -8.19 0.72
CA ILE A 159 4.37 -8.63 1.96
C ILE A 159 3.54 -8.25 3.18
N SER A 160 3.40 -9.18 4.12
CA SER A 160 2.71 -8.93 5.39
C SER A 160 3.55 -7.99 6.28
N CYS A 161 2.94 -6.92 6.76
CA CYS A 161 3.59 -5.94 7.63
C CYS A 161 2.87 -5.89 8.99
N PRO A 162 3.39 -6.59 10.02
CA PRO A 162 2.81 -6.60 11.37
C PRO A 162 3.26 -5.38 12.20
N PHE A 163 3.21 -4.17 11.61
CA PHE A 163 3.83 -2.98 12.22
C PHE A 163 2.91 -2.16 13.12
N ARG A 164 1.62 -2.53 13.24
CA ARG A 164 0.66 -1.79 14.08
C ARG A 164 1.13 -1.64 15.53
N GLY A 165 1.65 -2.73 16.11
CA GLY A 165 2.22 -2.72 17.46
C GLY A 165 3.55 -1.96 17.57
N LEU A 166 4.24 -1.70 16.46
CA LEU A 166 5.54 -1.02 16.46
C LEU A 166 5.44 0.52 16.34
N ILE A 167 4.35 1.07 15.80
CA ILE A 167 4.33 2.47 15.34
C ILE A 167 3.23 3.32 16.01
N ASN A 168 2.14 2.72 16.49
CA ASN A 168 0.98 3.47 16.99
C ASN A 168 1.16 4.16 18.36
N ASP A 169 2.20 3.84 19.13
CA ASP A 169 2.43 4.46 20.45
C ASP A 169 2.86 5.94 20.38
N GLN A 170 3.27 6.45 19.21
CA GLN A 170 3.78 7.83 19.08
C GLN A 170 2.70 8.87 18.73
N PHE A 171 1.58 8.49 18.10
CA PHE A 171 0.57 9.45 17.61
C PHE A 171 -0.67 9.59 18.51
N SER A 172 -0.83 8.76 19.53
CA SER A 172 -1.95 8.83 20.47
C SER A 172 -1.86 10.00 21.47
N GLN A 173 -0.75 10.76 21.51
CA GLN A 173 -0.55 11.80 22.53
C GLN A 173 -1.18 13.18 22.23
N ASN A 174 -1.86 13.39 21.09
CA ASN A 174 -2.44 14.70 20.76
C ASN A 174 -3.97 14.81 20.82
N GLY A 175 -4.64 13.93 21.57
CA GLY A 175 -6.06 14.05 21.87
C GLY A 175 -6.35 13.84 23.35
N LYS A 176 -6.42 14.93 24.12
CA LYS A 176 -6.87 15.01 25.52
C LYS A 176 -6.17 14.08 26.52
N ARG A 177 -5.32 14.68 27.37
CA ARG A 177 -4.99 14.15 28.69
C ARG A 177 -6.26 14.15 29.55
N GLU A 178 -7.03 13.07 29.51
CA GLU A 178 -7.89 12.71 30.63
C GLU A 178 -7.15 11.65 31.46
N GLN A 179 -6.98 12.01 32.73
CA GLN A 179 -6.12 11.34 33.71
C GLN A 179 -6.71 9.98 34.10
N GLY A 180 -5.86 8.97 34.25
CA GLY A 180 -6.20 7.75 34.99
C GLY A 180 -5.99 6.46 34.23
N GLY A 181 -4.74 6.07 34.03
CA GLY A 181 -4.38 4.74 33.55
C GLY A 181 -2.88 4.58 33.54
N GLN A 182 -2.33 4.03 34.62
CA GLN A 182 -0.92 3.65 34.68
C GLN A 182 -0.64 2.67 33.54
N CYS A 183 0.11 3.10 32.53
CA CYS A 183 0.71 2.21 31.54
C CYS A 183 2.20 2.10 31.89
N GLU A 184 2.61 0.88 32.20
CA GLU A 184 3.98 0.45 32.46
C GLU A 184 4.99 1.04 31.45
N PRO A 185 6.04 1.75 31.87
CA PRO A 185 7.01 2.39 30.99
C PRO A 185 8.09 1.40 30.52
N GLY A 186 7.70 0.34 29.80
CA GLY A 186 8.62 -0.73 29.37
C GLY A 186 8.58 -1.13 27.88
N GLY A 187 7.55 -0.76 27.13
CA GLY A 187 7.31 -1.31 25.77
C GLY A 187 7.92 -0.53 24.61
N ALA A 188 8.00 0.81 24.69
CA ALA A 188 8.37 1.64 23.55
C ALA A 188 9.87 1.59 23.18
N SER A 189 10.75 1.23 24.13
CA SER A 189 12.21 1.19 23.93
C SER A 189 12.65 0.05 23.02
N ALA A 190 12.13 -1.17 23.26
CA ALA A 190 12.50 -2.36 22.48
C ALA A 190 12.01 -2.30 21.02
N VAL A 191 10.96 -1.52 20.79
CA VAL A 191 10.32 -1.34 19.48
C VAL A 191 11.11 -0.36 18.60
N TRP A 192 11.58 0.75 19.18
CA TRP A 192 12.42 1.72 18.46
C TRP A 192 13.84 1.20 18.21
N GLU A 193 14.40 0.43 19.16
CA GLU A 193 15.69 -0.24 19.00
C GLU A 193 15.72 -1.13 17.75
N LYS A 194 14.63 -1.87 17.48
CA LYS A 194 14.51 -2.72 16.30
C LYS A 194 14.41 -1.93 14.99
N MET A 195 13.99 -0.66 15.05
CA MET A 195 13.94 0.26 13.90
C MET A 195 15.26 1.00 13.64
N SER A 196 16.25 0.90 14.55
CA SER A 196 17.52 1.62 14.46
C SER A 196 18.36 1.25 13.23
N CYS A 197 18.14 0.06 12.66
CA CYS A 197 18.76 -0.40 11.42
C CYS A 197 18.25 0.36 10.17
N LEU A 198 17.11 1.04 10.26
CA LEU A 198 16.51 1.80 9.16
C LEU A 198 17.06 3.23 9.12
N ASN A 199 17.26 3.76 7.91
CA ASN A 199 17.62 5.17 7.76
C ASN A 199 16.44 6.10 8.09
N SER A 200 16.67 7.40 8.23
CA SER A 200 15.62 8.36 8.59
C SER A 200 14.44 8.36 7.62
N ARG A 201 14.70 8.32 6.30
CA ARG A 201 13.64 8.28 5.27
C ARG A 201 12.77 7.01 5.35
N GLN A 202 13.38 5.87 5.64
CA GLN A 202 12.68 4.59 5.80
C GLN A 202 11.79 4.60 7.05
N ARG A 203 12.26 5.19 8.16
CA ARG A 203 11.48 5.36 9.39
C ARG A 203 10.31 6.32 9.19
N GLU A 204 10.57 7.49 8.63
CA GLU A 204 9.54 8.49 8.29
C GLU A 204 8.45 7.90 7.38
N TYR A 205 8.84 7.08 6.41
CA TYR A 205 7.88 6.41 5.54
C TYR A 205 6.91 5.51 6.31
N LEU A 206 7.44 4.63 7.17
CA LEU A 206 6.62 3.69 7.93
C LEU A 206 5.76 4.41 9.00
N GLN A 207 6.28 5.50 9.58
CA GLN A 207 5.54 6.37 10.50
C GLN A 207 4.45 7.19 9.82
N GLY A 208 4.62 7.50 8.53
CA GLY A 208 3.61 8.17 7.73
C GLY A 208 2.38 7.30 7.46
N ILE A 209 2.55 5.98 7.44
CA ILE A 209 1.49 5.00 7.19
C ILE A 209 0.67 4.77 8.47
N ARG A 210 -0.66 4.81 8.35
CA ARG A 210 -1.57 4.39 9.42
C ARG A 210 -1.83 2.88 9.32
N TRP A 211 -1.24 2.12 10.23
CA TRP A 211 -1.41 0.68 10.32
C TRP A 211 -2.74 0.33 11.02
N GLU A 212 -3.84 0.35 10.26
CA GLU A 212 -5.20 0.21 10.79
C GLU A 212 -5.49 -1.18 11.36
N ARG A 213 -4.93 -2.23 10.74
CA ARG A 213 -5.05 -3.64 11.17
C ARG A 213 -3.74 -4.15 11.75
N HIS A 214 -3.82 -5.23 12.53
CA HIS A 214 -2.63 -5.87 13.10
C HIS A 214 -1.61 -6.27 12.02
N VAL A 215 -2.12 -6.74 10.88
CA VAL A 215 -1.34 -7.02 9.68
C VAL A 215 -1.94 -6.22 8.53
N VAL A 216 -1.10 -5.49 7.82
CA VAL A 216 -1.42 -4.82 6.54
C VAL A 216 -0.48 -5.39 5.50
N TYR A 217 -0.97 -5.60 4.29
CA TYR A 217 -0.14 -6.13 3.20
C TYR A 217 0.34 -4.98 2.35
N HIS A 218 1.65 -4.88 2.17
CA HIS A 218 2.26 -3.84 1.38
C HIS A 218 2.76 -4.42 0.06
N ARG A 219 2.56 -3.71 -1.04
CA ARG A 219 3.17 -4.03 -2.33
C ARG A 219 4.68 -4.05 -2.21
N LEU A 220 5.33 -5.10 -2.69
CA LEU A 220 6.76 -5.32 -2.53
C LEU A 220 7.57 -4.49 -3.54
N ASN A 221 7.53 -3.17 -3.36
CA ASN A 221 8.32 -2.22 -4.12
C ASN A 221 9.78 -2.15 -3.64
N ARG A 222 10.64 -1.48 -4.40
CA ARG A 222 12.08 -1.34 -4.05
C ARG A 222 12.30 -0.85 -2.63
N ARG A 223 11.53 0.14 -2.17
CA ARG A 223 11.65 0.68 -0.80
C ARG A 223 11.33 -0.38 0.25
N MET A 224 10.21 -1.09 0.10
CA MET A 224 9.80 -2.11 1.06
C MET A 224 10.74 -3.30 1.06
N LEU A 225 11.29 -3.68 -0.09
CA LEU A 225 12.32 -4.71 -0.18
C LEU A 225 13.55 -4.34 0.65
N GLU A 226 14.04 -3.10 0.51
CA GLU A 226 15.18 -2.60 1.29
C GLU A 226 14.87 -2.54 2.80
N ILE A 227 13.67 -2.11 3.18
CA ILE A 227 13.22 -2.04 4.59
C ILE A 227 13.19 -3.45 5.20
N ILE A 228 12.53 -4.38 4.52
CA ILE A 228 12.32 -5.75 5.03
C ILE A 228 13.62 -6.51 5.11
N GLY A 229 14.52 -6.33 4.14
CA GLY A 229 15.86 -6.88 4.18
C GLY A 229 16.61 -6.48 5.46
N LYS A 230 16.63 -5.18 5.76
CA LYS A 230 17.29 -4.66 6.97
C LYS A 230 16.63 -5.15 8.26
N LEU A 231 15.29 -5.13 8.32
CA LEU A 231 14.56 -5.62 9.49
C LEU A 231 14.78 -7.12 9.72
N TYR A 232 14.82 -7.91 8.65
CA TYR A 232 15.11 -9.34 8.74
C TYR A 232 16.54 -9.61 9.20
N GLU A 233 17.52 -8.88 8.65
CA GLU A 233 18.92 -8.97 9.08
C GLU A 233 19.08 -8.62 10.56
N ALA A 234 18.32 -7.64 11.06
CA ALA A 234 18.27 -7.26 12.47
C ALA A 234 17.44 -8.20 13.36
N GLY A 235 16.82 -9.26 12.81
CA GLY A 235 15.92 -10.16 13.57
C GLY A 235 14.63 -9.50 14.04
N ALA A 236 14.27 -8.36 13.44
CA ALA A 236 13.10 -7.56 13.77
C ALA A 236 11.88 -7.87 12.91
N TYR A 237 12.00 -8.76 11.91
CA TYR A 237 10.92 -9.09 10.99
C TYR A 237 10.70 -10.60 10.86
N SER A 238 9.43 -10.99 10.91
CA SER A 238 8.89 -12.28 10.51
C SER A 238 7.52 -12.06 9.86
N GLY A 239 7.14 -12.91 8.90
CA GLY A 239 5.91 -12.73 8.15
C GLY A 239 5.82 -13.61 6.91
N ALA A 240 5.05 -13.19 5.92
CA ALA A 240 4.88 -13.89 4.66
C ALA A 240 4.92 -12.91 3.47
N CYS A 241 5.46 -13.38 2.35
CA CYS A 241 5.35 -12.75 1.05
C CYS A 241 4.37 -13.54 0.18
N PHE A 242 3.61 -12.84 -0.64
CA PHE A 242 2.58 -13.38 -1.50
C PHE A 242 2.88 -12.97 -2.93
N PHE A 243 3.00 -13.95 -3.81
CA PHE A 243 3.26 -13.78 -5.23
C PHE A 243 2.06 -14.30 -5.99
N VAL A 244 1.14 -13.39 -6.32
CA VAL A 244 -0.19 -13.74 -6.82
C VAL A 244 -0.11 -14.47 -8.17
N THR A 245 0.78 -14.01 -9.06
CA THR A 245 0.97 -14.60 -10.39
C THR A 245 1.44 -16.05 -10.33
N GLU A 246 2.35 -16.36 -9.39
CA GLU A 246 2.87 -17.72 -9.20
C GLU A 246 2.00 -18.56 -8.22
N GLN A 247 0.98 -17.94 -7.63
CA GLN A 247 0.18 -18.49 -6.53
C GLN A 247 1.07 -19.05 -5.41
N GLU A 248 2.15 -18.32 -5.09
CA GLU A 248 3.13 -18.75 -4.08
C GLU A 248 3.05 -17.88 -2.83
N LYS A 249 3.07 -18.54 -1.68
CA LYS A 249 3.19 -17.89 -0.38
C LYS A 249 4.50 -18.32 0.27
N LEU A 250 5.40 -17.36 0.43
CA LEU A 250 6.72 -17.56 1.03
C LEU A 250 6.70 -17.07 2.48
N THR A 251 6.74 -18.00 3.43
CA THR A 251 6.84 -17.70 4.86
C THR A 251 8.29 -17.38 5.23
N ILE A 252 8.49 -16.24 5.89
CA ILE A 252 9.77 -15.76 6.40
C ILE A 252 9.77 -15.97 7.92
N PRO A 253 10.47 -16.99 8.42
CA PRO A 253 10.55 -17.26 9.86
C PRO A 253 11.30 -16.14 10.58
N ALA A 254 11.07 -15.98 11.88
CA ALA A 254 11.93 -15.13 12.70
C ALA A 254 13.37 -15.68 12.69
N ARG A 255 14.35 -14.77 12.67
CA ARG A 255 15.77 -15.10 12.66
C ARG A 255 16.26 -15.53 14.04
#